data_AF-A0A1S8XM86-F1
#
_entry.id   AF-A0A1S8XM86-F1
#
_cell.length_a   1.000
_cell.length_b   1.000
_cell.length_c   1.000
_cell.angle_alpha   90.00
_cell.angle_beta   90.00
_cell.angle_gamma   90.00
#
_symmetry.space_group_name_H-M   'P 1'
#
loop_
_entity.id
_entity.type
_entity.pdbx_description
1 polymer ?
#
loop_
_entity_poly.entity_id
_entity_poly.type
_entity_poly.pdbx_seq_one_letter_code
_entity_poly.pdbx_strand_id
1 'polypeptide(L)'
;MTDLAASVRAYEESRAAMTGAQAEADRIIAEAKGNIATARSRLAGAIVEAARNGMRQVDIVRATGYTRERVRQILRAGGVEAG
;
A
#
# COMPACT_ATOMS: atom_id res chain seq x y z
N MET A 1 -35.83 18.71 33.35
CA MET A 1 -35.05 19.45 32.33
C MET A 1 -33.55 19.11 32.33
N THR A 2 -32.97 18.62 33.44
CA THR A 2 -31.54 18.27 33.54
C THR A 2 -31.13 16.99 32.78
N ASP A 3 -32.04 16.03 32.65
CA ASP A 3 -31.79 14.72 32.02
C ASP A 3 -31.59 14.79 30.49
N LEU A 4 -32.41 15.58 29.79
CA LEU A 4 -32.27 15.80 28.35
C LEU A 4 -30.95 16.51 28.02
N ALA A 5 -30.59 17.54 28.78
CA ALA A 5 -29.33 18.26 28.56
C ALA A 5 -28.09 17.39 28.79
N ALA A 6 -28.14 16.48 29.77
CA ALA A 6 -27.08 15.51 30.00
C ALA A 6 -26.99 14.49 28.85
N SER A 7 -28.13 14.00 28.38
CA SER A 7 -28.20 13.05 27.26
C SER A 7 -27.68 13.64 25.94
N VAL A 8 -28.00 14.91 25.65
CA VAL A 8 -27.48 15.61 24.47
C VAL A 8 -25.96 15.75 24.55
N ARG A 9 -25.41 16.16 25.70
CA ARG A 9 -23.95 16.24 25.88
C ARG A 9 -23.27 14.89 25.66
N ALA A 10 -23.80 13.82 26.26
CA ALA A 10 -23.25 12.48 26.09
C ALA A 10 -23.28 12.03 24.61
N TYR A 11 -24.35 12.36 23.88
CA TYR A 11 -24.44 12.09 22.44
C TYR A 11 -23.41 12.89 21.64
N GLU A 12 -23.26 14.18 21.92
CA GLU A 12 -22.29 15.04 21.22
C GLU A 12 -20.84 14.59 21.49
N GLU A 13 -20.51 14.25 22.73
CA GLU A 13 -19.22 13.68 23.11
C GLU A 13 -18.95 12.37 22.38
N SER A 14 -19.93 11.46 22.33
CA SER A 14 -19.83 10.20 21.60
C SER A 14 -19.63 10.42 20.10
N ARG A 15 -20.37 11.38 19.51
CA ARG A 15 -20.24 11.74 18.09
C ARG A 15 -18.88 12.36 17.79
N ALA A 16 -18.36 13.21 18.66
CA ALA A 16 -17.02 13.79 18.52
C ALA A 16 -15.94 12.71 18.61
N ALA A 17 -16.06 11.78 19.55
CA ALA A 17 -15.15 10.65 19.68
C ALA A 17 -15.15 9.76 18.43
N MET A 18 -16.33 9.44 17.87
CA MET A 18 -16.42 8.68 16.62
C MET A 18 -15.77 9.41 15.44
N THR A 19 -16.00 10.73 15.33
CA THR A 19 -15.40 11.53 14.25
C THR A 19 -13.87 11.54 14.35
N GLY A 20 -13.33 11.69 15.55
CA GLY A 20 -11.89 11.59 15.81
C GLY A 20 -11.32 10.22 15.46
N ALA A 21 -12.02 9.14 15.86
CA ALA A 21 -11.61 7.77 15.55
C ALA A 21 -11.60 7.50 14.03
N GLN A 22 -12.59 8.01 13.28
CA GLN A 22 -12.62 7.88 11.83
C GLN A 22 -11.45 8.61 11.17
N ALA A 23 -11.15 9.84 11.62
CA ALA A 23 -10.02 10.61 11.09
C ALA A 23 -8.67 9.93 11.37
N GLU A 24 -8.52 9.25 12.50
CA GLU A 24 -7.33 8.44 12.79
C GLU A 24 -7.25 7.21 11.89
N ALA A 25 -8.36 6.48 11.72
CA ALA A 25 -8.41 5.32 10.84
C ALA A 25 -8.05 5.68 9.39
N ASP A 26 -8.57 6.80 8.88
CA ASP A 26 -8.27 7.29 7.54
C ASP A 26 -6.78 7.62 7.38
N ARG A 27 -6.16 8.22 8.39
CA ARG A 27 -4.71 8.49 8.41
C ARG A 27 -3.88 7.21 8.38
N ILE A 28 -4.20 6.22 9.21
CA ILE A 28 -3.51 4.92 9.23
C ILE A 28 -3.62 4.23 7.87
N ILE A 29 -4.81 4.23 7.26
CA ILE A 29 -5.03 3.64 5.93
C ILE A 29 -4.20 4.38 4.87
N ALA A 30 -4.16 5.71 4.91
CA ALA A 30 -3.39 6.51 3.96
C ALA A 30 -1.88 6.23 4.09
N GLU A 31 -1.36 6.17 5.31
CA GLU A 31 0.04 5.83 5.57
C GLU A 31 0.37 4.42 5.10
N ALA A 32 -0.46 3.43 5.43
CA ALA A 32 -0.27 2.05 4.99
C ALA A 32 -0.27 1.92 3.46
N LYS A 33 -1.17 2.65 2.77
CA LYS A 33 -1.18 2.71 1.29
C LYS A 33 0.12 3.32 0.74
N GLY A 34 0.63 4.37 1.37
CA GLY A 34 1.92 4.97 1.03
C GLY A 34 3.07 3.97 1.17
N ASN A 35 3.14 3.28 2.31
CA ASN A 35 4.16 2.27 2.59
C ASN A 35 4.13 1.11 1.58
N ILE A 36 2.94 0.64 1.19
CA ILE A 36 2.77 -0.37 0.14
C ILE A 36 3.28 0.13 -1.21
N ALA A 37 2.99 1.38 -1.58
CA ALA A 37 3.46 1.96 -2.84
C ALA A 37 4.99 2.06 -2.87
N THR A 38 5.61 2.53 -1.79
CA THR A 38 7.07 2.58 -1.65
C THR A 38 7.70 1.20 -1.72
N ALA A 39 7.16 0.21 -1.01
CA ALA A 39 7.67 -1.16 -1.04
C ALA A 39 7.59 -1.77 -2.45
N ARG A 40 6.48 -1.55 -3.17
CA ARG A 40 6.31 -1.99 -4.57
C ARG A 40 7.32 -1.34 -5.51
N SER A 41 7.59 -0.04 -5.34
CA SER A 41 8.59 0.67 -6.15
C SER A 41 9.99 0.11 -5.91
N ARG A 42 10.38 -0.11 -4.65
CA ARG A 42 11.67 -0.73 -4.30
C ARG A 42 11.81 -2.14 -4.88
N LEU A 43 10.77 -2.96 -4.77
CA LEU A 43 10.76 -4.30 -5.34
C LEU A 43 10.89 -4.27 -6.88
N ALA A 44 10.19 -3.36 -7.55
CA ALA A 44 10.30 -3.19 -8.99
C ALA A 44 11.74 -2.82 -9.42
N GLY A 45 12.39 -1.92 -8.68
CA GLY A 45 13.81 -1.59 -8.90
C GLY A 45 14.71 -2.82 -8.73
N ALA A 46 14.55 -3.57 -7.65
CA ALA A 46 15.32 -4.80 -7.41
C ALA A 46 15.12 -5.86 -8.51
N ILE A 47 13.91 -5.99 -9.05
CA ILE A 47 13.61 -6.88 -10.19
C ILE A 47 14.39 -6.45 -11.45
N VAL A 48 14.39 -5.15 -11.75
CA VAL A 48 15.10 -4.61 -12.92
C VAL A 48 16.60 -4.83 -12.78
N GLU A 49 17.17 -4.54 -11.62
CA GLU A 49 18.60 -4.76 -11.35
C GLU A 49 18.98 -6.25 -11.41
N ALA A 50 18.15 -7.14 -10.87
CA ALA A 50 18.40 -8.58 -11.00
C ALA A 50 18.46 -9.04 -12.46
N ALA A 51 17.54 -8.54 -13.31
CA ALA A 51 17.54 -8.86 -14.73
C ALA A 51 18.75 -8.27 -15.47
N ARG A 52 19.15 -7.03 -15.17
CA ARG A 52 20.37 -6.40 -15.73
C ARG A 52 21.63 -7.18 -15.36
N ASN A 53 21.65 -7.77 -14.18
CA ASN A 53 22.73 -8.64 -13.71
C ASN A 53 22.65 -10.07 -14.28
N GLY A 54 21.76 -10.34 -15.24
CA GLY A 54 21.68 -11.61 -15.96
C GLY A 54 20.80 -12.68 -15.30
N MET A 55 20.06 -12.35 -14.23
CA MET A 55 19.10 -13.30 -13.67
C MET A 55 17.98 -13.58 -14.66
N ARG A 56 17.70 -14.86 -14.93
CA ARG A 56 16.64 -15.27 -15.87
C ARG A 56 15.28 -14.87 -15.33
N GLN A 57 14.39 -14.45 -16.23
CA GLN A 57 13.03 -14.06 -15.86
C GLN A 57 12.26 -15.15 -15.08
N VAL A 58 12.46 -16.43 -15.41
CA VAL A 58 11.83 -17.55 -14.69
C VAL A 58 12.27 -17.63 -13.23
N ASP A 59 13.52 -17.26 -12.92
CA ASP A 59 14.06 -17.29 -11.57
C ASP A 59 13.57 -16.06 -10.79
N ILE A 60 13.45 -14.90 -11.44
CA ILE A 60 12.81 -13.70 -10.86
C ILE A 60 11.34 -13.98 -10.51
N VAL A 61 10.60 -14.65 -11.40
CA VAL A 61 9.21 -15.07 -11.13
C VAL A 61 9.14 -15.95 -9.88
N ARG A 62 10.04 -16.93 -9.76
CA ARG A 62 10.09 -17.84 -8.59
C ARG A 62 10.45 -17.10 -7.31
N ALA A 63 11.42 -16.18 -7.36
CA ALA A 63 11.89 -15.44 -6.20
C ALA A 63 10.85 -14.42 -5.67
N THR A 64 10.07 -13.82 -6.56
CA THR A 64 9.13 -12.74 -6.21
C THR A 64 7.69 -13.22 -6.00
N GLY A 65 7.33 -14.39 -6.54
CA GLY A 65 5.94 -14.87 -6.60
C GLY A 65 5.05 -14.10 -7.56
N TYR A 66 5.58 -13.13 -8.31
CA TYR A 66 4.82 -12.41 -9.32
C TYR A 66 4.56 -13.27 -10.55
N THR A 67 3.45 -13.01 -11.22
CA THR A 67 3.18 -13.65 -12.52
C THR A 67 4.26 -13.24 -13.52
N ARG A 68 4.53 -14.11 -14.51
CA ARG A 68 5.49 -13.81 -15.58
C ARG A 68 5.14 -12.52 -16.32
N GLU A 69 3.85 -12.26 -16.54
CA GLU A 69 3.39 -11.02 -17.16
C GLU A 69 3.68 -9.80 -16.29
N ARG A 70 3.46 -9.89 -14.98
CA ARG A 70 3.80 -8.77 -14.09
C ARG A 70 5.29 -8.46 -14.09
N VAL A 71 6.14 -9.49 -14.09
CA VAL A 71 7.60 -9.31 -14.22
C VAL A 71 7.95 -8.67 -15.56
N ARG A 72 7.36 -9.11 -16.69
CA ARG A 72 7.57 -8.47 -18.01
C ARG A 72 7.21 -6.99 -18.01
N GLN A 73 6.07 -6.61 -17.43
CA GLN A 73 5.65 -5.21 -17.36
C GLN A 73 6.65 -4.36 -16.58
N ILE A 74 7.14 -4.85 -15.46
CA ILE A 74 8.15 -4.17 -14.64
C ILE A 74 9.47 -4.01 -15.42
N LEU A 75 9.93 -5.08 -16.08
CA LEU A 75 11.16 -5.04 -16.89
C LEU A 75 11.05 -4.04 -18.05
N ARG A 76 9.94 -4.05 -18.80
CA ARG A 76 9.68 -3.08 -19.87
C ARG A 76 9.65 -1.64 -19.35
N ALA A 77 8.98 -1.40 -18.21
CA ALA A 77 8.97 -0.07 -17.58
C ALA A 77 10.37 0.37 -17.14
N GLY A 78 11.26 -0.57 -16.81
CA GLY A 78 12.67 -0.33 -16.50
C GLY A 78 13.64 -0.33 -17.70
N GLY A 79 13.12 -0.39 -18.93
CA GLY A 79 13.91 -0.40 -20.16
C GLY A 79 14.68 -1.70 -20.43
N VAL A 80 14.29 -2.81 -19.79
CA VAL A 80 14.87 -4.13 -20.03
C VAL A 80 13.97 -4.88 -21.01
N GLU A 81 14.42 -5.02 -22.26
CA GLU A 81 13.76 -5.85 -23.26
C GLU A 81 13.89 -7.32 -22.86
N ALA A 82 12.77 -8.04 -22.83
CA ALA A 82 12.80 -9.48 -22.60
C ALA A 82 13.32 -10.15 -23.87
N GLY A 83 14.59 -10.56 -23.86
CA GLY A 83 15.14 -11.52 -24.82
C GLY A 83 14.47 -12.89 -24.73
#